data_AF-S8A3K1-F1
#
_entry.id   AF-S8A3K1-F1
#
_cell.length_a   1.000
_cell.length_b   1.000
_cell.length_c   1.000
_cell.angle_alpha   90.00
_cell.angle_beta   90.00
_cell.angle_gamma   90.00
#
_symmetry.space_group_name_H-M   'P 1'
#
loop_
_entity.id
_entity.type
_entity.pdbx_description
1 polymer ?
#
loop_
_entity_poly.entity_id
_entity_poly.type
_entity_poly.pdbx_seq_one_letter_code
_entity_poly.pdbx_strand_id
1 'polypeptide(L)'
;MHPGIKFTAPTSSICHTTKFLCQRSLRIPSSPHLRAAYFHSTCLKHAQSDSNNPVPKRRRILPSISERENITNVPNVLTVTRLVAAPVIGYLILHDQHTWAVSLLAYASLTDLVDGYIARRWNMQTVIGTVLDPLADKLLMTILTVCLAVKGALPLWIAGLILGKDAGLGVAAIYYRWISLPPPKTFWRYWDFSLPSAEVKPTTISKYNTALQLLLLMTATAEPLVATDISTAMTTLQYTVGMTTIWSGLSDHITELNNARPKQPFFFLKPPSSILEHGGGPVLCPKGVNLHYEVELGLIMGKKLTDFDERDIKGAIDAIDGYVVGIDMTARNVQDEAKKKGLPWSTAKGFDTFTVLSKCIPRSKIPDPHEAELYLSINDAIKQQDSTNLMLFRIPRLLAHLSQIMTIEPGDVVLTGTPKGVGPVKVGEKMKAGIRVDGVELEEGKIDVDVTERPGPWAFKET
;
A
#
# COMPACT_ATOMS: atom_id res chain seq x y z
N MET A 1 -10.13 -8.95 -42.78
CA MET A 1 -9.62 -7.68 -42.23
C MET A 1 -10.34 -7.37 -40.93
N HIS A 2 -9.72 -7.70 -39.80
CA HIS A 2 -10.07 -7.22 -38.45
C HIS A 2 -8.82 -7.43 -37.58
N PRO A 3 -8.22 -6.38 -37.00
CA PRO A 3 -7.17 -6.57 -36.02
C PRO A 3 -7.81 -6.69 -34.63
N GLY A 4 -7.55 -7.83 -33.98
CA GLY A 4 -7.95 -8.09 -32.60
C GLY A 4 -7.16 -7.22 -31.62
N ILE A 5 -7.90 -6.56 -30.74
CA ILE A 5 -7.38 -5.78 -29.62
C ILE A 5 -6.77 -6.77 -28.61
N LYS A 6 -5.45 -6.74 -28.48
CA LYS A 6 -4.72 -7.45 -27.41
C LYS A 6 -4.83 -6.65 -26.11
N PHE A 7 -5.41 -7.26 -25.08
CA PHE A 7 -5.33 -6.75 -23.71
C PHE A 7 -3.87 -6.83 -23.23
N THR A 8 -3.22 -5.68 -23.07
CA THR A 8 -1.93 -5.57 -22.40
C THR A 8 -2.13 -5.50 -20.90
N ALA A 9 -1.55 -6.45 -20.16
CA ALA A 9 -1.51 -6.45 -18.70
C ALA A 9 -0.74 -5.23 -18.14
N PRO A 10 -1.01 -4.80 -16.89
CA PRO A 10 -0.39 -3.60 -16.32
C PRO A 10 1.12 -3.77 -16.15
N THR A 11 1.84 -2.68 -16.34
CA THR A 11 3.30 -2.53 -16.27
C THR A 11 3.87 -2.91 -14.90
N SER A 12 4.91 -3.73 -14.93
CA SER A 12 5.66 -4.27 -13.79
C SER A 12 6.47 -3.20 -13.05
N SER A 13 6.39 -3.18 -11.71
CA SER A 13 7.22 -2.33 -10.85
C SER A 13 7.82 -3.12 -9.69
N ILE A 14 9.10 -2.87 -9.40
CA ILE A 14 9.84 -3.37 -8.22
C ILE A 14 9.29 -2.68 -6.96
N CYS A 15 8.94 -3.44 -5.92
CA CYS A 15 8.46 -2.88 -4.65
C CYS A 15 9.67 -2.54 -3.77
N HIS A 16 9.79 -1.27 -3.37
CA HIS A 16 10.98 -0.77 -2.67
C HIS A 16 10.91 -1.03 -1.17
N THR A 17 11.92 -1.71 -0.64
CA THR A 17 12.29 -1.57 0.76
C THR A 17 13.78 -1.73 0.93
N THR A 18 14.46 -0.61 1.17
CA THR A 18 15.92 -0.55 1.17
C THR A 18 16.47 -0.86 2.57
N LYS A 19 17.47 -1.73 2.65
CA LYS A 19 17.98 -2.27 3.92
C LYS A 19 19.43 -1.90 4.14
N PHE A 20 19.79 -1.65 5.40
CA PHE A 20 21.14 -1.27 5.81
C PHE A 20 21.68 -2.28 6.83
N LEU A 21 22.92 -2.73 6.60
CA LEU A 21 23.68 -3.61 7.49
C LEU A 21 24.96 -2.89 7.92
N CYS A 22 25.11 -2.66 9.23
CA CYS A 22 26.28 -2.02 9.84
C CYS A 22 27.36 -3.07 10.16
N GLN A 23 28.54 -2.99 9.55
CA GLN A 23 29.55 -4.05 9.52
C GLN A 23 30.08 -4.53 10.90
N ARG A 24 30.46 -5.81 10.96
CA ARG A 24 31.58 -6.33 11.78
C ARG A 24 32.72 -6.66 10.82
N SER A 25 33.86 -5.98 10.99
CA SER A 25 35.11 -6.08 10.21
C SER A 25 35.45 -7.49 9.68
N LEU A 26 35.53 -7.62 8.34
CA LEU A 26 36.42 -8.57 7.67
C LEU A 26 37.86 -8.14 7.98
N ARG A 27 38.64 -8.99 8.66
CA ARG A 27 40.01 -8.65 9.12
C ARG A 27 41.03 -8.78 8.00
N ILE A 28 41.74 -7.68 7.73
CA ILE A 28 43.16 -7.68 7.34
C ILE A 28 43.95 -7.31 8.61
N PRO A 29 45.03 -8.04 8.98
CA PRO A 29 45.63 -7.87 10.29
C PRO A 29 46.70 -6.77 10.28
N SER A 30 46.43 -5.61 10.92
CA SER A 30 47.43 -4.86 11.69
C SER A 30 46.86 -3.56 12.29
N SER A 31 47.02 -3.44 13.61
CA SER A 31 46.95 -2.23 14.45
C SER A 31 45.58 -1.83 15.07
N PRO A 32 45.53 -1.43 16.38
CA PRO A 32 44.32 -1.39 17.17
C PRO A 32 43.94 0.03 17.60
N HIS A 33 42.86 0.61 17.06
CA HIS A 33 42.17 1.74 17.71
C HIS A 33 40.65 1.69 17.41
N LEU A 34 39.86 1.40 18.46
CA LEU A 34 38.50 1.88 18.82
C LEU A 34 37.49 2.24 17.70
N ARG A 35 36.20 1.85 17.70
CA ARG A 35 35.20 1.79 18.78
C ARG A 35 34.08 0.78 18.45
N ALA A 36 33.61 0.06 19.47
CA ALA A 36 32.39 -0.73 19.43
C ALA A 36 31.32 -0.04 20.29
N ALA A 37 30.10 0.16 19.75
CA ALA A 37 28.93 0.50 20.55
C ALA A 37 28.34 -0.81 21.11
N TYR A 38 28.89 -1.27 22.23
CA TYR A 38 28.24 -2.27 23.07
C TYR A 38 27.22 -1.56 23.97
N PHE A 39 25.93 -1.84 23.78
CA PHE A 39 24.98 -1.72 24.89
C PHE A 39 25.01 -3.03 25.67
N HIS A 40 25.86 -3.08 26.70
CA HIS A 40 25.78 -4.09 27.75
C HIS A 40 25.08 -3.44 28.96
N SER A 41 23.84 -3.84 29.22
CA SER A 41 23.14 -3.46 30.45
C SER A 41 23.52 -4.45 31.56
N THR A 42 24.48 -4.09 32.41
CA THR A 42 24.55 -4.62 33.78
C THR A 42 25.49 -3.76 34.62
N CYS A 43 24.94 -2.89 35.45
CA CYS A 43 25.31 -2.72 36.86
C CYS A 43 24.51 -1.56 37.48
N LEU A 44 23.54 -1.88 38.33
CA LEU A 44 23.14 -0.99 39.42
C LEU A 44 23.47 -1.71 40.72
N LYS A 45 24.59 -1.33 41.33
CA LYS A 45 24.83 -1.55 42.76
C LYS A 45 24.34 -0.33 43.51
N HIS A 46 23.47 -0.59 44.48
CA HIS A 46 23.34 0.09 45.77
C HIS A 46 23.55 1.61 45.78
N ALA A 47 22.44 2.34 45.72
CA ALA A 47 22.32 3.63 46.40
C ALA A 47 21.34 3.45 47.57
N GLN A 48 21.86 3.46 48.80
CA GLN A 48 21.04 3.75 49.97
C GLN A 48 20.61 5.21 49.88
N SER A 49 19.31 5.44 49.98
CA SER A 49 18.72 6.75 50.24
C SER A 49 17.47 6.50 51.09
N ASP A 50 17.54 6.92 52.34
CA ASP A 50 16.39 7.08 53.21
C ASP A 50 15.35 7.99 52.54
N SER A 51 14.08 7.58 52.55
CA SER A 51 12.95 8.47 52.81
C SER A 51 11.64 7.68 52.89
N ASN A 52 11.04 7.72 54.07
CA ASN A 52 9.67 7.30 54.35
C ASN A 52 8.68 8.14 53.54
N ASN A 53 8.26 7.66 52.37
CA ASN A 53 7.04 8.15 51.72
C ASN A 53 6.24 6.99 51.11
N PRO A 54 4.93 6.87 51.40
CA PRO A 54 4.11 5.80 50.84
C PRO A 54 3.92 6.01 49.33
N VAL A 55 4.33 5.01 48.55
CA VAL A 55 4.09 4.97 47.10
C VAL A 55 2.57 4.92 46.84
N PRO A 56 1.99 5.83 46.05
CA PRO A 56 0.57 5.79 45.77
C PRO A 56 0.25 4.59 44.87
N LYS A 57 -0.70 3.74 45.30
CA LYS A 57 -1.23 2.62 44.52
C LYS A 57 -1.82 3.14 43.21
N ARG A 58 -1.08 3.00 42.10
CA ARG A 58 -1.58 3.28 40.76
C ARG A 58 -2.66 2.25 40.42
N ARG A 59 -3.93 2.65 40.45
CA ARG A 59 -5.05 1.83 39.95
C ARG A 59 -4.76 1.49 38.49
N ARG A 60 -4.69 0.19 38.19
CA ARG A 60 -4.63 -0.34 36.83
C ARG A 60 -5.99 -0.06 36.19
N ILE A 61 -6.07 0.99 35.37
CA ILE A 61 -7.23 1.22 34.52
C ILE A 61 -7.12 0.19 33.40
N LEU A 62 -7.88 -0.89 33.50
CA LEU A 62 -8.17 -1.75 32.36
C LEU A 62 -8.98 -0.91 31.37
N PRO A 63 -8.64 -0.85 30.07
CA PRO A 63 -9.52 -0.24 29.10
C PRO A 63 -10.82 -1.04 29.09
N SER A 64 -11.92 -0.38 29.47
CA SER A 64 -13.25 -0.95 29.43
C SER A 64 -13.63 -1.30 28.00
N ILE A 65 -14.13 -2.51 27.81
CA ILE A 65 -14.66 -3.01 26.55
C ILE A 65 -15.90 -2.19 26.15
N SER A 66 -15.87 -1.73 24.89
CA SER A 66 -16.95 -1.16 24.07
C SER A 66 -17.76 0.00 24.65
N GLU A 67 -17.36 1.23 24.34
CA GLU A 67 -18.37 2.26 24.07
C GLU A 67 -19.11 1.81 22.81
N ARG A 68 -20.36 1.34 22.96
CA ARG A 68 -21.21 1.12 21.80
C ARG A 68 -21.43 2.48 21.15
N GLU A 69 -20.96 2.66 19.91
CA GLU A 69 -21.27 3.85 19.14
C GLU A 69 -22.79 4.09 19.18
N ASN A 70 -23.21 5.34 19.37
CA ASN A 70 -24.62 5.67 19.29
C ASN A 70 -25.04 5.61 17.80
N ILE A 71 -25.50 4.44 17.39
CA ILE A 71 -25.90 4.10 16.02
C ILE A 71 -27.01 5.06 15.53
N THR A 72 -27.85 5.54 16.44
CA THR A 72 -28.97 6.45 16.19
C THR A 72 -28.59 7.91 16.48
N ASN A 73 -27.69 8.46 15.68
CA ASN A 73 -27.42 9.89 15.66
C ASN A 73 -28.23 10.61 14.57
N VAL A 74 -28.38 11.93 14.68
CA VAL A 74 -29.16 12.74 13.71
C VAL A 74 -28.67 12.55 12.27
N PRO A 75 -27.34 12.55 11.97
CA PRO A 75 -26.84 12.28 10.63
C PRO A 75 -27.30 10.93 10.05
N ASN A 76 -27.14 9.83 10.79
CA ASN A 76 -27.50 8.50 10.30
C ASN A 76 -29.01 8.36 10.04
N VAL A 77 -29.85 9.02 10.86
CA VAL A 77 -31.30 9.03 10.63
C VAL A 77 -31.63 9.73 9.32
N LEU A 78 -31.00 10.86 9.02
CA LEU A 78 -31.18 11.58 7.75
C LEU A 78 -30.70 10.74 6.56
N THR A 79 -29.60 10.00 6.69
CA THR A 79 -29.14 9.10 5.64
C THR A 79 -30.12 7.95 5.37
N VAL A 80 -30.72 7.39 6.43
CA VAL A 80 -31.74 6.33 6.29
C VAL A 80 -33.00 6.87 5.60
N THR A 81 -33.45 8.10 5.90
CA THR A 81 -34.61 8.69 5.21
C THR A 81 -34.33 8.90 3.73
N ARG A 82 -33.09 9.27 3.34
CA ARG A 82 -32.67 9.36 1.93
C ARG A 82 -32.68 8.00 1.23
N LEU A 83 -32.21 6.95 1.90
CA LEU A 83 -32.22 5.58 1.36
C LEU A 83 -33.64 5.11 1.02
N VAL A 84 -34.62 5.47 1.86
CA VAL A 84 -36.04 5.18 1.63
C VAL A 84 -36.64 6.12 0.57
N ALA A 85 -36.23 7.38 0.53
CA ALA A 85 -36.72 8.36 -0.45
C ALA A 85 -36.32 8.00 -1.88
N ALA A 86 -35.12 7.44 -2.09
CA ALA A 86 -34.60 7.12 -3.43
C ALA A 86 -35.56 6.28 -4.30
N PRO A 87 -36.07 5.10 -3.87
CA PRO A 87 -37.05 4.34 -4.64
C PRO A 87 -38.40 5.05 -4.79
N VAL A 88 -38.82 5.84 -3.81
CA VAL A 88 -40.06 6.63 -3.87
C VAL A 88 -39.96 7.71 -4.96
N ILE A 89 -38.83 8.41 -5.05
CA ILE A 89 -38.59 9.39 -6.11
C ILE A 89 -38.62 8.71 -7.48
N GLY A 90 -37.95 7.55 -7.63
CA GLY A 90 -38.00 6.78 -8.87
C GLY A 90 -39.42 6.39 -9.27
N TYR A 91 -40.23 5.92 -8.31
CA TYR A 91 -41.65 5.61 -8.53
C TYR A 91 -42.45 6.83 -9.00
N LEU A 92 -42.25 7.99 -8.38
CA LEU A 92 -42.95 9.23 -8.72
C LEU A 92 -42.57 9.74 -10.12
N ILE A 93 -41.29 9.64 -10.50
CA ILE A 93 -40.82 9.96 -11.86
C ILE A 93 -41.52 9.04 -12.88
N LEU A 94 -41.64 7.75 -12.58
CA LEU A 94 -42.30 6.79 -13.48
C LEU A 94 -43.81 7.04 -13.64
N HIS A 95 -44.46 7.65 -12.65
CA HIS A 95 -45.90 7.97 -12.66
C HIS A 95 -46.22 9.44 -12.98
N ASP A 96 -45.25 10.19 -13.54
CA ASP A 96 -45.40 11.58 -13.98
C ASP A 96 -45.84 12.54 -12.85
N GLN A 97 -45.54 12.18 -11.60
CA GLN A 97 -45.78 13.00 -10.41
C GLN A 97 -44.59 13.93 -10.14
N HIS A 98 -44.25 14.77 -11.12
CA HIS A 98 -43.01 15.55 -11.13
C HIS A 98 -42.87 16.52 -9.94
N THR A 99 -43.96 17.14 -9.48
CA THR A 99 -43.93 18.06 -8.32
C THR A 99 -43.46 17.37 -7.05
N TRP A 100 -43.97 16.16 -6.78
CA TRP A 100 -43.57 15.37 -5.62
C TRP A 100 -42.15 14.82 -5.77
N ALA A 101 -41.77 14.40 -6.99
CA ALA A 101 -40.43 13.93 -7.29
C ALA A 101 -39.37 15.02 -7.04
N VAL A 102 -39.58 16.23 -7.57
CA VAL A 102 -38.68 17.38 -7.36
C VAL A 102 -38.61 17.76 -5.88
N SER A 103 -39.73 17.76 -5.17
CA SER A 103 -39.77 18.11 -3.74
C SER A 103 -38.96 17.12 -2.89
N LEU A 104 -39.13 15.81 -3.11
CA LEU A 104 -38.39 14.77 -2.41
C LEU A 104 -36.91 14.74 -2.81
N LEU A 105 -36.59 15.02 -4.07
CA LEU A 105 -35.22 15.13 -4.54
C LEU A 105 -34.48 16.33 -3.93
N ALA A 106 -35.17 17.48 -3.80
CA ALA A 106 -34.65 18.65 -3.10
C ALA A 106 -34.44 18.35 -1.61
N TYR A 107 -35.37 17.65 -0.95
CA TYR A 107 -35.20 17.17 0.42
C TYR A 107 -33.96 16.28 0.56
N ALA A 108 -33.79 15.28 -0.30
CA ALA A 108 -32.64 14.37 -0.26
C ALA A 108 -31.30 15.10 -0.47
N SER A 109 -31.27 16.08 -1.39
CA SER A 109 -30.06 16.85 -1.68
C SER A 109 -29.70 17.82 -0.54
N LEU A 110 -30.69 18.47 0.07
CA LEU A 110 -30.45 19.42 1.16
C LEU A 110 -30.05 18.70 2.45
N THR A 111 -30.65 17.54 2.73
CA THR A 111 -30.36 16.76 3.94
C THR A 111 -28.94 16.20 3.95
N ASP A 112 -28.37 15.84 2.80
CA ASP A 112 -26.96 15.45 2.64
C ASP A 112 -25.96 16.57 2.99
N LEU A 113 -26.27 17.80 2.62
CA LEU A 113 -25.42 18.94 2.98
C LEU A 113 -25.48 19.22 4.48
N VAL A 114 -26.68 19.09 5.05
CA VAL A 114 -26.96 19.36 6.46
C VAL A 114 -26.34 18.29 7.36
N ASP A 115 -26.50 17.00 7.06
CA ASP A 115 -25.93 15.92 7.87
C ASP A 115 -24.40 15.94 7.84
N GLY A 116 -23.77 16.15 6.68
CA GLY A 116 -22.33 16.28 6.55
C GLY A 116 -21.80 17.51 7.31
N TYR A 117 -22.56 18.61 7.32
CA TYR A 117 -22.23 19.79 8.13
C TYR A 117 -22.33 19.50 9.63
N ILE A 118 -23.41 18.87 10.08
CA ILE A 118 -23.64 18.51 11.48
C ILE A 118 -22.55 17.55 11.97
N ALA A 119 -22.25 16.50 11.21
CA ALA A 119 -21.25 15.50 11.56
C ALA A 119 -19.85 16.11 11.74
N ARG A 120 -19.47 17.09 10.89
CA ARG A 120 -18.19 17.80 10.98
C ARG A 120 -18.13 18.81 12.11
N ARG A 121 -19.21 19.57 12.34
CA ARG A 121 -19.24 20.64 13.35
C ARG A 121 -19.28 20.11 14.78
N TRP A 122 -19.97 19.00 15.00
CA TRP A 122 -20.15 18.40 16.33
C TRP A 122 -19.37 17.10 16.54
N ASN A 123 -18.47 16.74 15.62
CA ASN A 123 -17.61 15.54 15.68
C ASN A 123 -18.39 14.23 15.91
N MET A 124 -19.53 14.08 15.23
CA MET A 124 -20.47 12.95 15.38
C MET A 124 -20.30 11.89 14.28
N GLN A 125 -19.08 11.67 13.79
CA GLN A 125 -18.82 10.68 12.74
C GLN A 125 -18.91 9.26 13.32
N THR A 126 -19.67 8.38 12.68
CA THR A 126 -19.79 6.96 13.08
C THR A 126 -19.24 6.06 11.98
N VAL A 127 -18.73 4.88 12.33
CA VAL A 127 -18.25 3.91 11.34
C VAL A 127 -19.39 3.51 10.38
N ILE A 128 -20.61 3.38 10.91
CA ILE A 128 -21.80 3.07 10.11
C ILE A 128 -22.13 4.21 9.13
N GLY A 129 -22.13 5.47 9.58
CA GLY A 129 -22.41 6.62 8.72
C GLY A 129 -21.43 6.75 7.55
N THR A 130 -20.14 6.53 7.80
CA THR A 130 -19.12 6.56 6.72
C THR A 130 -19.35 5.54 5.60
N VAL A 131 -20.14 4.49 5.85
CA VAL A 131 -20.55 3.51 4.84
C VAL A 131 -21.94 3.80 4.29
N LEU A 132 -22.88 4.21 5.14
CA LEU A 132 -24.27 4.45 4.77
C LEU A 132 -24.42 5.69 3.87
N ASP A 133 -23.67 6.77 4.11
CA ASP A 133 -23.82 8.01 3.36
C ASP A 133 -23.47 7.82 1.86
N PRO A 134 -22.29 7.26 1.52
CA PRO A 134 -21.95 7.00 0.11
C PRO A 134 -22.86 5.96 -0.54
N LEU A 135 -23.46 5.06 0.24
CA LEU A 135 -24.41 4.06 -0.26
C LEU A 135 -25.74 4.72 -0.64
N ALA A 136 -26.27 5.58 0.22
CA ALA A 136 -27.52 6.31 -0.03
C ALA A 136 -27.40 7.19 -1.28
N ASP A 137 -26.28 7.90 -1.43
CA ASP A 137 -26.02 8.75 -2.60
C ASP A 137 -25.97 7.92 -3.89
N LYS A 138 -25.20 6.82 -3.90
CA LYS A 138 -25.11 5.95 -5.08
C LYS A 138 -26.44 5.32 -5.45
N LEU A 139 -27.24 4.92 -4.44
CA LEU A 139 -28.56 4.36 -4.68
C LEU A 139 -29.48 5.41 -5.32
N LEU A 140 -29.51 6.63 -4.76
CA LEU A 140 -30.29 7.75 -5.30
C LEU A 140 -29.87 8.07 -6.74
N MET A 141 -28.58 8.24 -7.00
CA MET A 141 -28.03 8.53 -8.33
C MET A 141 -28.36 7.43 -9.34
N THR A 142 -28.24 6.16 -8.95
CA THR A 142 -28.54 5.01 -9.80
C THR A 142 -30.02 4.97 -10.17
N ILE A 143 -30.91 5.08 -9.18
CA ILE A 143 -32.37 5.00 -9.40
C ILE A 143 -32.83 6.17 -10.28
N LEU A 144 -32.41 7.40 -9.97
CA LEU A 144 -32.77 8.59 -10.76
C LEU A 144 -32.32 8.47 -12.21
N THR A 145 -31.06 8.09 -12.42
CA THR A 145 -30.48 7.97 -13.76
C THR A 145 -31.25 6.93 -14.59
N VAL A 146 -31.57 5.78 -14.00
CA VAL A 146 -32.34 4.72 -14.67
C VAL A 146 -33.77 5.18 -14.97
N CYS A 147 -34.49 5.73 -13.99
CA CYS A 147 -35.88 6.17 -14.17
C CYS A 147 -36.01 7.28 -15.22
N LEU A 148 -35.12 8.27 -15.20
CA LEU A 148 -35.12 9.37 -16.17
C LEU A 148 -34.72 8.89 -17.58
N ALA A 149 -33.80 7.94 -17.69
CA ALA A 149 -33.45 7.33 -18.97
C ALA A 149 -34.61 6.51 -19.56
N VAL A 150 -35.32 5.74 -18.72
CA VAL A 150 -36.51 4.98 -19.14
C VAL A 150 -37.64 5.91 -19.60
N LYS A 151 -37.82 7.05 -18.94
CA LYS A 151 -38.79 8.09 -19.33
C LYS A 151 -38.36 8.91 -20.56
N GLY A 152 -37.13 8.73 -21.06
CA GLY A 152 -36.60 9.48 -22.20
C GLY A 152 -36.16 10.91 -21.87
N ALA A 153 -36.22 11.33 -20.60
CA ALA A 153 -35.77 12.65 -20.15
C ALA A 153 -34.24 12.77 -20.12
N LEU A 154 -33.53 11.63 -20.04
CA LEU A 154 -32.06 11.58 -20.05
C LEU A 154 -31.56 10.75 -21.24
N PRO A 155 -30.66 11.28 -22.09
CA PRO A 155 -30.07 10.51 -23.18
C PRO A 155 -29.34 9.26 -22.68
N LEU A 156 -29.52 8.13 -23.39
CA LEU A 156 -28.94 6.84 -23.00
C LEU A 156 -27.41 6.87 -22.88
N TRP A 157 -26.73 7.68 -23.70
CA TRP A 157 -25.27 7.80 -23.66
C TRP A 157 -24.77 8.47 -22.37
N ILE A 158 -25.48 9.48 -21.85
CA ILE A 158 -25.17 10.11 -20.55
C ILE A 158 -25.46 9.12 -19.43
N ALA A 159 -26.63 8.49 -19.46
CA ALA A 159 -27.03 7.51 -18.45
C ALA A 159 -25.99 6.38 -18.35
N GLY A 160 -25.53 5.86 -19.50
CA GLY A 160 -24.48 4.85 -19.57
C GLY A 160 -23.14 5.32 -18.99
N LEU A 161 -22.74 6.56 -19.22
CA LEU A 161 -21.51 7.12 -18.63
C LEU A 161 -21.60 7.25 -17.11
N ILE A 162 -22.72 7.77 -16.58
CA ILE A 162 -22.93 7.92 -15.14
C ILE A 162 -22.95 6.55 -14.46
N LEU A 163 -23.79 5.64 -14.93
CA LEU A 163 -23.92 4.29 -14.37
C LEU A 163 -22.62 3.49 -14.49
N GLY A 164 -21.94 3.58 -15.65
CA GLY A 164 -20.68 2.89 -15.88
C GLY A 164 -19.57 3.33 -14.94
N LYS A 165 -19.42 4.65 -14.73
CA LYS A 165 -18.44 5.22 -13.80
C LYS A 165 -18.75 4.83 -12.35
N ASP A 166 -20.00 4.97 -11.91
CA ASP A 166 -20.38 4.68 -10.52
C ASP A 166 -20.31 3.18 -10.19
N ALA A 167 -20.69 2.32 -11.14
CA ALA A 167 -20.50 0.88 -11.05
C ALA A 167 -19.01 0.52 -11.00
N GLY A 168 -18.18 1.13 -11.87
CA GLY A 168 -16.73 0.94 -11.88
C GLY A 168 -16.09 1.27 -10.54
N LEU A 169 -16.43 2.43 -9.94
CA LEU A 169 -15.96 2.82 -8.61
C LEU A 169 -16.48 1.88 -7.51
N GLY A 170 -17.72 1.38 -7.63
CA GLY A 170 -18.27 0.38 -6.71
C GLY A 170 -17.50 -0.93 -6.75
N VAL A 171 -17.24 -1.46 -7.95
CA VAL A 171 -16.45 -2.68 -8.17
C VAL A 171 -15.02 -2.50 -7.68
N ALA A 172 -14.38 -1.37 -7.99
CA ALA A 172 -13.05 -1.05 -7.49
C ALA A 172 -13.02 -1.05 -5.96
N ALA A 173 -13.95 -0.34 -5.28
CA ALA A 173 -14.01 -0.32 -3.82
C ALA A 173 -14.15 -1.74 -3.21
N ILE A 174 -15.00 -2.59 -3.79
CA ILE A 174 -15.17 -3.99 -3.37
C ILE A 174 -13.87 -4.78 -3.58
N TYR A 175 -13.25 -4.63 -4.75
CA TYR A 175 -12.01 -5.31 -5.11
C TYR A 175 -10.85 -4.90 -4.19
N TYR A 176 -10.64 -3.60 -3.96
CA TYR A 176 -9.61 -3.06 -3.08
C TYR A 176 -9.78 -3.52 -1.64
N ARG A 177 -11.02 -3.50 -1.14
CA ARG A 177 -11.34 -4.06 0.18
C ARG A 177 -10.96 -5.54 0.24
N TRP A 178 -11.34 -6.35 -0.76
CA TRP A 178 -11.02 -7.78 -0.80
C TRP A 178 -9.51 -8.09 -0.84
N ILE A 179 -8.73 -7.34 -1.62
CA ILE A 179 -7.27 -7.57 -1.68
C ILE A 179 -6.57 -7.13 -0.39
N SER A 180 -7.08 -6.09 0.29
CA SER A 180 -6.53 -5.57 1.54
C SER A 180 -6.81 -6.45 2.76
N LEU A 181 -7.74 -7.41 2.67
CA LEU A 181 -8.07 -8.30 3.78
C LEU A 181 -6.90 -9.21 4.16
N PRO A 182 -6.51 -9.27 5.44
CA PRO A 182 -5.50 -10.22 5.92
C PRO A 182 -6.00 -11.67 5.75
N PRO A 183 -5.13 -12.63 5.40
CA PRO A 183 -5.50 -14.05 5.35
C PRO A 183 -6.01 -14.56 6.71
N PRO A 184 -6.91 -15.57 6.75
CA PRO A 184 -7.68 -16.13 5.64
C PRO A 184 -8.75 -15.16 5.10
N LYS A 185 -8.90 -15.12 3.77
CA LYS A 185 -9.92 -14.33 3.07
C LYS A 185 -11.22 -15.13 3.03
N THR A 186 -12.21 -14.73 3.81
CA THR A 186 -13.53 -15.36 3.86
C THR A 186 -14.62 -14.33 3.63
N PHE A 187 -15.76 -14.77 3.10
CA PHE A 187 -16.91 -13.91 2.85
C PHE A 187 -17.40 -13.19 4.12
N TRP A 188 -17.50 -13.91 5.24
CA TRP A 188 -17.95 -13.31 6.51
C TRP A 188 -17.02 -12.22 7.02
N ARG A 189 -15.72 -12.39 6.79
CA ARG A 189 -14.69 -11.44 7.22
C ARG A 189 -14.61 -10.21 6.33
N TYR A 190 -15.08 -10.31 5.07
CA TYR A 190 -15.25 -9.14 4.20
C TYR A 190 -16.28 -8.16 4.77
N TRP A 191 -17.35 -8.69 5.38
CA TRP A 191 -18.41 -7.91 6.03
C TRP A 191 -18.09 -7.53 7.48
N ASP A 192 -16.88 -7.82 7.97
CA ASP A 192 -16.40 -7.35 9.26
C ASP A 192 -15.83 -5.93 9.11
N PHE A 193 -16.64 -4.92 9.45
CA PHE A 193 -16.29 -3.51 9.35
C PHE A 193 -15.32 -3.04 10.44
N SER A 194 -14.96 -3.89 11.41
CA SER A 194 -13.93 -3.57 12.40
C SER A 194 -12.50 -3.65 11.83
N LEU A 195 -12.33 -4.28 10.65
CA LEU A 195 -11.04 -4.42 10.00
C LEU A 195 -10.67 -3.15 9.23
N PRO A 196 -9.44 -2.61 9.41
CA PRO A 196 -9.00 -1.43 8.69
C PRO A 196 -8.95 -1.72 7.19
N SER A 197 -9.86 -1.10 6.45
CA SER A 197 -9.92 -1.17 4.99
C SER A 197 -9.12 -0.02 4.39
N ALA A 198 -8.51 -0.22 3.23
CA ALA A 198 -7.82 0.85 2.53
C ALA A 198 -8.79 1.99 2.21
N GLU A 199 -8.52 3.19 2.73
CA GLU A 199 -9.32 4.39 2.45
C GLU A 199 -8.92 4.96 1.09
N VAL A 200 -9.76 4.76 0.07
CA VAL A 200 -9.58 5.42 -1.23
C VAL A 200 -10.16 6.82 -1.12
N LYS A 201 -9.29 7.82 -0.89
CA LYS A 201 -9.72 9.21 -0.83
C LYS A 201 -10.22 9.67 -2.21
N PRO A 202 -11.47 10.13 -2.35
CA PRO A 202 -11.99 10.58 -3.63
C PRO A 202 -11.23 11.82 -4.10
N THR A 203 -10.95 11.88 -5.41
CA THR A 203 -10.33 13.05 -6.01
C THR A 203 -11.27 14.26 -5.96
N THR A 204 -10.72 15.46 -5.92
CA THR A 204 -11.52 16.71 -5.99
C THR A 204 -12.34 16.78 -7.27
N ILE A 205 -11.80 16.24 -8.37
CA ILE A 205 -12.47 16.15 -9.68
C ILE A 205 -13.72 15.27 -9.59
N SER A 206 -13.64 14.12 -8.92
CA SER A 206 -14.79 13.21 -8.74
C SER A 206 -15.92 13.88 -7.94
N LYS A 207 -15.58 14.70 -6.93
CA LYS A 207 -16.58 15.45 -6.14
C LYS A 207 -17.34 16.49 -6.98
N TYR A 208 -16.62 17.27 -7.80
CA TYR A 208 -17.25 18.24 -8.69
C TYR A 208 -18.13 17.55 -9.74
N ASN A 209 -17.66 16.41 -10.28
CA ASN A 209 -18.45 15.62 -11.22
C ASN A 209 -19.76 15.11 -10.61
N THR A 210 -19.73 14.53 -9.41
CA THR A 210 -20.95 14.05 -8.73
C THR A 210 -21.93 15.20 -8.46
N ALA A 211 -21.44 16.40 -8.09
CA ALA A 211 -22.29 17.58 -7.94
C ALA A 211 -22.96 18.01 -9.26
N LEU A 212 -22.22 17.99 -10.37
CA LEU A 212 -22.75 18.30 -11.70
C LEU A 212 -23.76 17.25 -12.17
N GLN A 213 -23.53 15.97 -11.86
CA GLN A 213 -24.49 14.90 -12.16
C GLN A 213 -25.79 15.10 -11.36
N LEU A 214 -25.71 15.42 -10.07
CA LEU A 214 -26.90 15.70 -9.25
C LEU A 214 -27.68 16.91 -9.80
N LEU A 215 -26.97 17.97 -10.23
CA LEU A 215 -27.58 19.13 -10.89
C LEU A 215 -28.32 18.74 -12.18
N LEU A 216 -27.71 17.87 -13.01
CA LEU A 216 -28.35 17.36 -14.21
C LEU A 216 -29.61 16.55 -13.90
N LEU A 217 -29.56 15.66 -12.91
CA LEU A 217 -30.73 14.86 -12.52
C LEU A 217 -31.85 15.72 -11.94
N MET A 218 -31.52 16.74 -11.15
CA MET A 218 -32.50 17.71 -10.62
C MET A 218 -33.16 18.51 -11.73
N THR A 219 -32.37 19.03 -12.66
CA THR A 219 -32.88 19.81 -13.80
C THR A 219 -33.74 18.94 -14.71
N ALA A 220 -33.33 17.71 -15.03
CA ALA A 220 -34.12 16.77 -15.83
C ALA A 220 -35.43 16.36 -15.14
N THR A 221 -35.43 16.23 -13.81
CA THR A 221 -36.65 15.92 -13.05
C THR A 221 -37.62 17.12 -13.03
N ALA A 222 -37.08 18.34 -13.02
CA ALA A 222 -37.86 19.58 -12.97
C ALA A 222 -38.30 20.10 -14.35
N GLU A 223 -37.69 19.65 -15.44
CA GLU A 223 -37.97 20.09 -16.80
C GLU A 223 -39.48 20.12 -17.14
N PRO A 224 -40.31 19.11 -16.80
CA PRO A 224 -41.75 19.14 -17.10
C PRO A 224 -42.54 20.24 -16.35
N LEU A 225 -41.96 20.82 -15.29
CA LEU A 225 -42.59 21.86 -14.48
C LEU A 225 -42.20 23.29 -14.94
N VAL A 226 -41.20 23.41 -15.81
CA VAL A 226 -40.65 24.69 -16.25
C VAL A 226 -41.33 25.11 -17.55
N ALA A 227 -41.96 26.29 -17.55
CA ALA A 227 -42.67 26.81 -18.72
C ALA A 227 -41.74 27.40 -19.80
N THR A 228 -40.47 27.63 -19.48
CA THR A 228 -39.47 28.20 -20.39
C THR A 228 -38.68 27.11 -21.11
N ASP A 229 -38.32 27.34 -22.37
CA ASP A 229 -37.42 26.44 -23.09
C ASP A 229 -36.02 26.43 -22.46
N ILE A 230 -35.66 25.30 -21.85
CA ILE A 230 -34.36 25.06 -21.23
C ILE A 230 -33.51 24.06 -22.03
N SER A 231 -33.93 23.68 -23.25
CA SER A 231 -33.29 22.64 -24.07
C SER A 231 -31.80 22.90 -24.31
N THR A 232 -31.41 24.14 -24.60
CA THR A 232 -30.02 24.54 -24.84
C THR A 232 -29.18 24.44 -23.56
N ALA A 233 -29.74 24.88 -22.42
CA ALA A 233 -29.07 24.79 -21.12
C ALA A 233 -28.91 23.32 -20.69
N MET A 234 -29.95 22.50 -20.91
CA MET A 234 -29.95 21.07 -20.61
C MET A 234 -28.89 20.34 -21.45
N THR A 235 -28.83 20.60 -22.75
CA THR A 235 -27.84 20.01 -23.66
C THR A 235 -26.42 20.40 -23.23
N THR A 236 -26.20 21.68 -22.89
CA THR A 236 -24.90 22.17 -22.40
C THR A 236 -24.49 21.47 -21.10
N LEU A 237 -25.44 21.32 -20.17
CA LEU A 237 -25.22 20.62 -18.91
C LEU A 237 -24.92 19.13 -19.13
N GLN A 238 -25.63 18.46 -20.05
CA GLN A 238 -25.36 17.08 -20.44
C GLN A 238 -23.94 16.90 -20.96
N TYR A 239 -23.49 17.71 -21.93
CA TYR A 239 -22.11 17.63 -22.44
C TYR A 239 -21.06 17.91 -21.36
N THR A 240 -21.32 18.88 -20.49
CA THR A 240 -20.44 19.20 -19.35
C THR A 240 -20.33 18.02 -18.39
N VAL A 241 -21.46 17.39 -18.04
CA VAL A 241 -21.49 16.18 -17.21
C VAL A 241 -20.80 15.00 -17.90
N GLY A 242 -21.05 14.79 -19.19
CA GLY A 242 -20.40 13.73 -19.97
C GLY A 242 -18.88 13.86 -19.97
N MET A 243 -18.37 15.06 -20.29
CA MET A 243 -16.93 15.34 -20.30
C MET A 243 -16.30 15.15 -18.90
N THR A 244 -16.92 15.71 -17.86
CA THR A 244 -16.40 15.60 -16.49
C THR A 244 -16.51 14.17 -15.93
N THR A 245 -17.47 13.37 -16.40
CA THR A 245 -17.64 11.95 -16.00
C THR A 245 -16.51 11.10 -16.57
N ILE A 246 -16.18 11.31 -17.85
CA ILE A 246 -15.04 10.64 -18.49
C ILE A 246 -13.73 11.06 -17.80
N TRP A 247 -13.54 12.37 -17.58
CA TRP A 247 -12.32 12.88 -16.93
C TRP A 247 -12.16 12.30 -15.52
N SER A 248 -13.20 12.37 -14.68
CA SER A 248 -13.13 11.86 -13.31
C SER A 248 -12.82 10.37 -13.27
N GLY A 249 -13.43 9.55 -14.14
CA GLY A 249 -13.14 8.13 -14.23
C GLY A 249 -11.67 7.82 -14.55
N LEU A 250 -11.08 8.54 -15.51
CA LEU A 250 -9.65 8.40 -15.84
C LEU A 250 -8.74 8.86 -14.69
N SER A 251 -9.07 9.98 -14.05
CA SER A 251 -8.31 10.53 -12.93
C SER A 251 -8.32 9.61 -11.72
N ASP A 252 -9.47 9.04 -11.38
CA ASP A 252 -9.62 8.13 -10.26
C ASP A 252 -8.80 6.84 -10.51
N HIS A 253 -8.83 6.30 -11.73
CA HIS A 253 -8.01 5.14 -12.11
C HIS A 253 -6.49 5.41 -12.02
N ILE A 254 -6.02 6.56 -12.52
CA ILE A 254 -4.61 6.95 -12.43
C ILE A 254 -4.19 7.15 -10.96
N THR A 255 -5.06 7.77 -10.16
CA THR A 255 -4.79 8.02 -8.73
C THR A 255 -4.70 6.73 -7.95
N GLU A 256 -5.56 5.75 -8.25
CA GLU A 256 -5.56 4.42 -7.66
C GLU A 256 -4.26 3.66 -7.95
N LEU A 257 -3.81 3.66 -9.22
CA LEU A 257 -2.53 3.09 -9.62
C LEU A 257 -1.33 3.79 -8.93
N ASN A 258 -1.41 5.10 -8.73
CA ASN A 258 -0.37 5.88 -8.06
C ASN A 258 -0.38 5.71 -6.55
N ASN A 259 -1.54 5.59 -5.89
CA ASN A 259 -1.66 5.38 -4.44
C ASN A 259 -1.12 4.01 -4.00
N ALA A 260 -1.09 3.03 -4.91
CA ALA A 260 -0.44 1.75 -4.65
C ALA A 260 1.09 1.87 -4.53
N ARG A 261 1.70 2.97 -5.01
CA ARG A 261 3.14 3.18 -4.97
C ARG A 261 3.53 4.08 -3.79
N PRO A 262 4.53 3.69 -2.98
CA PRO A 262 5.02 4.58 -1.92
C PRO A 262 5.62 5.84 -2.54
N LYS A 263 5.31 7.02 -1.97
CA LYS A 263 5.81 8.32 -2.46
C LYS A 263 7.29 8.56 -2.13
N GLN A 264 7.76 7.90 -1.07
CA GLN A 264 9.14 7.96 -0.58
C GLN A 264 9.64 6.54 -0.31
N PRO A 265 10.95 6.29 -0.45
CA PRO A 265 11.53 5.03 0.00
C PRO A 265 11.38 4.92 1.51
N PHE A 266 11.14 3.71 1.99
CA PHE A 266 11.16 3.41 3.41
C PHE A 266 12.21 2.34 3.69
N PHE A 267 12.77 2.39 4.90
CA PHE A 267 13.96 1.64 5.25
C PHE A 267 13.71 0.78 6.49
N PHE A 268 14.42 -0.33 6.56
CA PHE A 268 14.57 -1.09 7.81
C PHE A 268 15.97 -1.67 7.91
N LEU A 269 16.38 -2.00 9.13
CA LEU A 269 17.72 -2.50 9.40
C LEU A 269 17.73 -4.02 9.50
N LYS A 270 18.85 -4.62 9.10
CA LYS A 270 19.15 -6.01 9.40
C LYS A 270 20.39 -6.10 10.28
N PRO A 271 20.38 -6.96 11.32
CA PRO A 271 21.56 -7.14 12.16
C PRO A 271 22.65 -7.90 11.38
N PRO A 272 23.94 -7.63 11.65
CA PRO A 272 25.04 -8.32 10.95
C PRO A 272 25.06 -9.83 11.19
N SER A 273 24.51 -10.28 12.32
CA SER A 273 24.33 -11.71 12.62
C SER A 273 23.38 -12.43 11.67
N SER A 274 22.55 -11.69 10.92
CA SER A 274 21.69 -12.28 9.89
C SER A 274 22.43 -12.62 8.60
N ILE A 275 23.67 -12.15 8.42
CA ILE A 275 24.46 -12.39 7.20
C ILE A 275 24.79 -13.88 7.11
N LEU A 276 24.45 -14.47 5.97
CA LEU A 276 24.95 -15.76 5.51
C LEU A 276 25.84 -15.50 4.30
N GLU A 277 27.14 -15.69 4.48
CA GLU A 277 28.13 -15.55 3.42
C GLU A 277 28.05 -16.73 2.43
N HIS A 278 28.55 -16.52 1.21
CA HIS A 278 28.63 -17.57 0.20
C HIS A 278 29.39 -18.80 0.72
N GLY A 279 28.73 -19.97 0.71
CA GLY A 279 29.30 -21.22 1.23
C GLY A 279 29.25 -21.34 2.76
N GLY A 280 28.63 -20.39 3.48
CA GLY A 280 28.55 -20.36 4.94
C GLY A 280 27.55 -21.34 5.57
N GLY A 281 26.90 -22.19 4.78
CA GLY A 281 25.89 -23.15 5.22
C GLY A 281 24.48 -22.84 4.68
N PRO A 282 23.44 -23.46 5.25
CA PRO A 282 22.07 -23.31 4.79
C PRO A 282 21.36 -22.07 5.39
N VAL A 283 20.27 -21.65 4.75
CA VAL A 283 19.30 -20.75 5.37
C VAL A 283 18.51 -21.51 6.43
N LEU A 284 18.43 -20.96 7.64
CA LEU A 284 17.76 -21.56 8.79
C LEU A 284 16.33 -21.04 8.92
N CYS A 285 15.35 -21.84 8.50
CA CYS A 285 13.92 -21.55 8.65
C CYS A 285 13.46 -21.82 10.09
N PRO A 286 13.03 -20.82 10.86
CA PRO A 286 12.50 -21.06 12.19
C PRO A 286 11.18 -21.85 12.16
N LYS A 287 10.91 -22.63 13.21
CA LYS A 287 9.69 -23.44 13.32
C LYS A 287 8.43 -22.58 13.26
N GLY A 288 7.45 -22.99 12.45
CA GLY A 288 6.17 -22.29 12.30
C GLY A 288 6.24 -21.00 11.47
N VAL A 289 7.37 -20.68 10.83
CA VAL A 289 7.52 -19.49 9.98
C VAL A 289 7.15 -19.79 8.53
N ASN A 290 6.39 -18.88 7.91
CA ASN A 290 6.21 -18.84 6.46
C ASN A 290 7.36 -18.03 5.86
N LEU A 291 8.41 -18.71 5.43
CA LEU A 291 9.66 -18.10 4.98
C LEU A 291 9.58 -17.70 3.51
N HIS A 292 9.80 -16.42 3.21
CA HIS A 292 9.75 -15.86 1.86
C HIS A 292 11.13 -15.41 1.40
N TYR A 293 11.41 -15.56 0.11
CA TYR A 293 12.61 -15.05 -0.55
C TYR A 293 12.33 -13.70 -1.24
N GLU A 294 13.33 -12.83 -1.25
CA GLU A 294 13.31 -11.53 -1.94
C GLU A 294 14.72 -11.30 -2.53
N VAL A 295 14.94 -11.59 -3.82
CA VAL A 295 16.25 -11.32 -4.47
C VAL A 295 16.43 -9.82 -4.70
N GLU A 296 17.60 -9.28 -4.37
CA GLU A 296 17.90 -7.85 -4.45
C GLU A 296 19.33 -7.60 -4.92
N LEU A 297 19.56 -6.44 -5.55
CA LEU A 297 20.92 -5.92 -5.75
C LEU A 297 21.36 -5.22 -4.46
N GLY A 298 22.51 -5.61 -3.93
CA GLY A 298 23.18 -4.95 -2.83
C GLY A 298 24.33 -4.06 -3.29
N LEU A 299 24.45 -2.90 -2.67
CA LEU A 299 25.54 -1.95 -2.88
C LEU A 299 26.48 -2.03 -1.70
N ILE A 300 27.76 -2.35 -1.94
CA ILE A 300 28.81 -2.23 -0.93
C ILE A 300 29.35 -0.81 -1.00
N MET A 301 29.19 -0.06 0.08
CA MET A 301 29.55 1.34 0.13
C MET A 301 31.06 1.49 0.41
N GLY A 302 31.76 2.28 -0.40
CA GLY A 302 33.19 2.57 -0.25
C GLY A 302 33.48 3.96 0.33
N LYS A 303 32.50 4.85 0.30
CA LYS A 303 32.61 6.22 0.80
C LYS A 303 31.51 6.52 1.80
N LYS A 304 31.84 7.37 2.77
CA LYS A 304 30.88 7.93 3.71
C LYS A 304 29.91 8.86 2.98
N LEU A 305 28.61 8.68 3.18
CA LEU A 305 27.55 9.58 2.70
C LEU A 305 26.72 10.06 3.89
N THR A 306 26.62 11.38 4.04
CA THR A 306 25.75 12.07 5.01
C THR A 306 25.10 13.23 4.28
N ASP A 307 23.77 13.36 4.37
CA ASP A 307 23.02 14.44 3.72
C ASP A 307 23.35 14.62 2.22
N PHE A 308 23.52 13.52 1.50
CA PHE A 308 23.92 13.49 0.10
C PHE A 308 22.84 14.07 -0.84
N ASP A 309 23.26 14.80 -1.89
CA ASP A 309 22.37 15.39 -2.88
C ASP A 309 22.02 14.38 -3.99
N GLU A 310 20.74 14.08 -4.17
CA GLU A 310 20.27 13.14 -5.21
C GLU A 310 20.63 13.55 -6.64
N ARG A 311 20.95 14.83 -6.87
CA ARG A 311 21.35 15.36 -8.18
C ARG A 311 22.78 14.98 -8.55
N ASP A 312 23.62 14.61 -7.58
CA ASP A 312 24.98 14.14 -7.84
C ASP A 312 24.98 12.65 -8.22
N ILE A 313 24.49 12.34 -9.42
CA ILE A 313 24.41 10.96 -9.90
C ILE A 313 25.79 10.30 -9.91
N LYS A 314 26.82 11.03 -10.36
CA LYS A 314 28.18 10.50 -10.44
C LYS A 314 28.74 10.21 -9.06
N GLY A 315 28.58 11.12 -8.09
CA GLY A 315 29.01 10.91 -6.71
C GLY A 315 28.35 9.70 -6.05
N ALA A 316 27.07 9.46 -6.34
CA ALA A 316 26.34 8.30 -5.81
C ALA A 316 26.95 6.99 -6.31
N ILE A 317 27.20 6.89 -7.62
CA ILE A 317 27.84 5.70 -8.21
C ILE A 317 29.30 5.60 -7.76
N ASP A 318 30.01 6.72 -7.64
CA ASP A 318 31.40 6.82 -7.17
C ASP A 318 31.59 6.48 -5.69
N ALA A 319 30.51 6.46 -4.91
CA ALA A 319 30.50 6.03 -3.52
C ALA A 319 30.39 4.51 -3.35
N ILE A 320 30.05 3.77 -4.41
CA ILE A 320 29.91 2.32 -4.41
C ILE A 320 31.29 1.70 -4.71
N ASP A 321 31.73 0.80 -3.83
CA ASP A 321 32.99 0.02 -3.97
C ASP A 321 32.77 -1.23 -4.82
N GLY A 322 31.63 -1.89 -4.63
CA GLY A 322 31.25 -3.10 -5.35
C GLY A 322 29.79 -3.44 -5.14
N TYR A 323 29.38 -4.56 -5.72
CA TYR A 323 28.00 -5.04 -5.66
C TYR A 323 27.94 -6.44 -5.08
N VAL A 324 26.76 -6.83 -4.61
CA VAL A 324 26.44 -8.21 -4.23
C VAL A 324 25.03 -8.54 -4.70
N VAL A 325 24.77 -9.81 -4.97
CA VAL A 325 23.40 -10.31 -5.01
C VAL A 325 23.02 -10.65 -3.58
N GLY A 326 21.86 -10.19 -3.14
CA GLY A 326 21.31 -10.48 -1.82
C GLY A 326 20.00 -11.26 -1.94
N ILE A 327 19.74 -12.15 -0.97
CA ILE A 327 18.39 -12.67 -0.73
C ILE A 327 17.96 -12.18 0.65
N ASP A 328 16.97 -11.27 0.66
CA ASP A 328 16.30 -10.84 1.88
C ASP A 328 15.24 -11.86 2.30
N MET A 329 15.64 -12.76 3.18
CA MET A 329 14.70 -13.70 3.77
C MET A 329 13.76 -12.98 4.73
N THR A 330 12.48 -13.35 4.64
CA THR A 330 11.41 -12.72 5.41
C THR A 330 10.52 -13.77 6.06
N ALA A 331 10.36 -13.68 7.37
CA ALA A 331 9.32 -14.42 8.07
C ALA A 331 7.98 -13.71 7.85
N ARG A 332 7.23 -14.09 6.80
CA ARG A 332 6.07 -13.32 6.33
C ARG A 332 4.97 -13.23 7.39
N ASN A 333 4.64 -14.35 8.03
CA ASN A 333 3.63 -14.39 9.08
C ASN A 333 4.02 -13.56 10.31
N VAL A 334 5.29 -13.58 10.71
CA VAL A 334 5.83 -12.71 11.78
C VAL A 334 5.72 -11.24 11.39
N GLN A 335 6.03 -10.90 10.13
CA GLN A 335 5.92 -9.54 9.62
C GLN A 335 4.47 -9.06 9.62
N ASP A 336 3.53 -9.90 9.21
CA ASP A 336 2.10 -9.57 9.15
C ASP A 336 1.53 -9.33 10.55
N GLU A 337 1.94 -10.12 11.55
CA GLU A 337 1.60 -9.87 12.95
C GLU A 337 2.20 -8.57 13.46
N ALA A 338 3.47 -8.30 13.17
CA ALA A 338 4.13 -7.05 13.55
C ALA A 338 3.42 -5.83 12.94
N LYS A 339 3.05 -5.89 11.66
CA LYS A 339 2.26 -4.83 10.99
C LYS A 339 0.91 -4.60 11.67
N LYS A 340 0.16 -5.68 11.97
CA LYS A 340 -1.15 -5.58 12.65
C LYS A 340 -1.04 -4.92 14.03
N LYS A 341 0.05 -5.21 14.76
CA LYS A 341 0.29 -4.69 16.11
C LYS A 341 1.08 -3.37 16.14
N GLY A 342 1.47 -2.83 14.98
CA GLY A 342 2.31 -1.64 14.90
C GLY A 342 3.73 -1.84 15.47
N LEU A 343 4.25 -3.07 15.46
CA LEU A 343 5.54 -3.44 16.03
C LEU A 343 6.68 -3.36 14.98
N PRO A 344 7.95 -3.22 15.43
CA PRO A 344 9.11 -3.22 14.55
C PRO A 344 9.28 -4.51 13.74
N TRP A 345 9.85 -4.40 12.54
CA TRP A 345 10.07 -5.55 11.64
C TRP A 345 11.35 -6.32 11.92
N SER A 346 12.14 -5.92 12.91
CA SER A 346 13.43 -6.54 13.26
C SER A 346 13.29 -8.04 13.51
N THR A 347 12.19 -8.48 14.14
CA THR A 347 11.93 -9.89 14.41
C THR A 347 11.52 -10.68 13.17
N ALA A 348 10.99 -10.03 12.13
CA ALA A 348 10.60 -10.71 10.90
C ALA A 348 11.72 -10.78 9.85
N LYS A 349 12.67 -9.83 9.93
CA LYS A 349 13.73 -9.64 8.93
C LYS A 349 15.13 -9.98 9.47
N GLY A 350 15.32 -10.08 10.79
CA GLY A 350 16.66 -10.13 11.42
C GLY A 350 17.06 -11.46 12.04
N PHE A 351 16.41 -12.58 11.71
CA PHE A 351 16.89 -13.89 12.16
C PHE A 351 18.28 -14.20 11.59
N ASP A 352 19.01 -15.08 12.28
CA ASP A 352 20.26 -15.63 11.76
C ASP A 352 20.03 -16.20 10.34
N THR A 353 20.99 -16.00 9.44
CA THR A 353 20.95 -16.41 8.02
C THR A 353 19.90 -15.74 7.12
N PHE A 354 19.17 -14.73 7.60
CA PHE A 354 18.14 -14.07 6.79
C PHE A 354 18.66 -13.05 5.76
N THR A 355 19.97 -12.84 5.71
CA THR A 355 20.62 -11.97 4.72
C THR A 355 21.65 -12.81 3.97
N VAL A 356 21.20 -13.52 2.94
CA VAL A 356 22.12 -14.32 2.12
C VAL A 356 22.82 -13.39 1.15
N LEU A 357 24.15 -13.40 1.12
CA LEU A 357 24.94 -12.56 0.22
C LEU A 357 25.83 -13.42 -0.68
N SER A 358 25.92 -13.03 -1.95
CA SER A 358 26.89 -13.60 -2.89
C SER A 358 28.32 -13.16 -2.55
N LYS A 359 29.29 -13.59 -3.37
CA LYS A 359 30.62 -12.96 -3.32
C LYS A 359 30.51 -11.51 -3.77
N CYS A 360 31.48 -10.69 -3.37
CA CYS A 360 31.60 -9.33 -3.86
C CYS A 360 31.85 -9.35 -5.37
N ILE A 361 31.02 -8.61 -6.10
CA ILE A 361 31.14 -8.37 -7.53
C ILE A 361 31.89 -7.03 -7.68
N PRO A 362 33.08 -7.03 -8.32
CA PRO A 362 33.82 -5.79 -8.56
C PRO A 362 32.99 -4.81 -9.36
N ARG A 363 33.05 -3.52 -9.02
CA ARG A 363 32.31 -2.47 -9.73
C ARG A 363 32.56 -2.45 -11.23
N SER A 364 33.77 -2.80 -11.68
CA SER A 364 34.13 -2.87 -13.10
C SER A 364 33.31 -3.88 -13.90
N LYS A 365 32.70 -4.89 -13.26
CA LYS A 365 31.84 -5.89 -13.92
C LYS A 365 30.40 -5.44 -14.10
N ILE A 366 29.98 -4.36 -13.43
CA ILE A 366 28.64 -3.78 -13.56
C ILE A 366 28.82 -2.26 -13.80
N PRO A 367 29.08 -1.85 -15.05
CA PRO A 367 29.30 -0.44 -15.39
C PRO A 367 28.10 0.44 -15.05
N ASP A 368 26.88 -0.05 -15.35
CA ASP A 368 25.62 0.59 -14.98
C ASP A 368 24.78 -0.37 -14.11
N PRO A 369 24.57 -0.06 -12.81
CA PRO A 369 23.76 -0.90 -11.93
C PRO A 369 22.27 -0.90 -12.26
N HIS A 370 21.79 -0.01 -13.15
CA HIS A 370 20.41 0.02 -13.64
C HIS A 370 20.18 -0.85 -14.88
N GLU A 371 21.22 -1.46 -15.45
CA GLU A 371 21.13 -2.34 -16.62
C GLU A 371 21.59 -3.78 -16.29
N ALA A 372 21.16 -4.28 -15.13
CA ALA A 372 21.41 -5.65 -14.71
C ALA A 372 20.10 -6.44 -14.59
N GLU A 373 20.15 -7.75 -14.84
CA GLU A 373 19.03 -8.67 -14.62
C GLU A 373 19.29 -9.50 -13.36
N LEU A 374 18.38 -9.46 -12.39
CA LEU A 374 18.40 -10.32 -11.22
C LEU A 374 17.48 -11.51 -11.44
N TYR A 375 17.88 -12.69 -10.97
CA TYR A 375 17.01 -13.86 -11.00
C TYR A 375 17.12 -14.70 -9.71
N LEU A 376 16.06 -15.44 -9.42
CA LEU A 376 16.00 -16.45 -8.35
C LEU A 376 15.14 -17.63 -8.78
N SER A 377 15.61 -18.84 -8.50
CA SER A 377 14.90 -20.10 -8.70
C SER A 377 14.84 -20.92 -7.42
N ILE A 378 13.80 -21.74 -7.30
CA ILE A 378 13.67 -22.77 -6.27
C ILE A 378 13.63 -24.11 -6.99
N ASN A 379 14.54 -25.03 -6.63
CA ASN A 379 14.67 -26.34 -7.28
C ASN A 379 14.65 -26.21 -8.81
N ASP A 380 15.45 -25.28 -9.33
CA ASP A 380 15.62 -24.94 -10.76
C ASP A 380 14.39 -24.30 -11.45
N ALA A 381 13.26 -24.12 -10.76
CA ALA A 381 12.13 -23.37 -11.27
C ALA A 381 12.28 -21.88 -11.00
N ILE A 382 12.42 -21.05 -12.04
CA ILE A 382 12.49 -19.59 -11.93
C ILE A 382 11.25 -19.04 -11.23
N LYS A 383 11.47 -18.18 -10.23
CA LYS A 383 10.43 -17.53 -9.43
C LYS A 383 10.47 -16.01 -9.53
N GLN A 384 11.67 -15.43 -9.54
CA GLN A 384 11.88 -14.02 -9.80
C GLN A 384 12.87 -13.87 -10.94
N GLN A 385 12.57 -12.98 -11.88
CA GLN A 385 13.47 -12.56 -12.94
C GLN A 385 12.99 -11.22 -13.47
N ASP A 386 13.78 -10.16 -13.31
CA ASP A 386 13.45 -8.82 -13.81
C ASP A 386 14.73 -7.95 -13.83
N SER A 387 14.68 -6.86 -14.61
CA SER A 387 15.75 -5.88 -14.73
C SER A 387 15.75 -4.86 -13.59
N THR A 388 16.94 -4.46 -13.14
CA THR A 388 17.16 -3.34 -12.19
C THR A 388 16.73 -1.99 -12.75
N ASN A 389 16.48 -1.88 -14.06
CA ASN A 389 15.94 -0.67 -14.67
C ASN A 389 14.51 -0.37 -14.16
N LEU A 390 13.80 -1.39 -13.67
CA LEU A 390 12.44 -1.30 -13.13
C LEU A 390 12.39 -0.77 -11.68
N MET A 391 13.53 -0.35 -11.10
CA MET A 391 13.58 0.29 -9.79
C MET A 391 12.77 1.61 -9.79
N LEU A 392 11.64 1.65 -9.08
CA LEU A 392 10.86 2.88 -8.83
C LEU A 392 11.72 4.06 -8.31
N PHE A 393 12.63 3.80 -7.36
CA PHE A 393 13.60 4.79 -6.89
C PHE A 393 14.99 4.42 -7.41
N ARG A 394 15.60 5.31 -8.20
CA ARG A 394 16.97 5.16 -8.67
C ARG A 394 17.95 5.22 -7.51
N ILE A 395 19.11 4.58 -7.67
CA ILE A 395 20.16 4.46 -6.64
C ILE A 395 20.58 5.82 -6.06
N PRO A 396 20.81 6.89 -6.86
CA PRO A 396 21.15 8.20 -6.29
C PRO A 396 20.11 8.74 -5.33
N ARG A 397 18.81 8.62 -5.68
CA ARG A 397 17.70 9.03 -4.82
C ARG A 397 17.57 8.16 -3.57
N LEU A 398 17.80 6.85 -3.68
CA LEU A 398 17.81 5.93 -2.54
C LEU A 398 18.91 6.29 -1.54
N LEU A 399 20.14 6.47 -2.02
CA LEU A 399 21.30 6.81 -1.18
C LEU A 399 21.16 8.21 -0.56
N ALA A 400 20.71 9.20 -1.33
CA ALA A 400 20.43 10.54 -0.83
C ALA A 400 19.43 10.51 0.33
N HIS A 401 18.27 9.89 0.12
CA HIS A 401 17.24 9.83 1.15
C HIS A 401 17.68 9.03 2.38
N LEU A 402 18.40 7.92 2.18
CA LEU A 402 18.97 7.15 3.29
C LEU A 402 19.97 7.99 4.10
N SER A 403 20.89 8.68 3.42
CA SER A 403 21.95 9.48 4.05
C SER A 403 21.45 10.69 4.85
N GLN A 404 20.22 11.17 4.57
CA GLN A 404 19.53 12.21 5.35
C GLN A 404 18.94 11.67 6.66
N ILE A 405 18.69 10.36 6.74
CA ILE A 405 18.14 9.70 7.94
C ILE A 405 19.28 9.15 8.79
N MET A 406 20.24 8.47 8.16
CA MET A 406 21.39 7.87 8.82
C MET A 406 22.62 7.92 7.90
N THR A 407 23.76 8.29 8.48
CA THR A 407 25.03 8.25 7.75
C THR A 407 25.32 6.83 7.25
N ILE A 408 25.69 6.74 5.98
CA ILE A 408 26.19 5.52 5.34
C ILE A 408 27.71 5.56 5.47
N GLU A 409 28.31 4.56 6.09
CA GLU A 409 29.74 4.42 6.27
C GLU A 409 30.35 3.46 5.24
N PRO A 410 31.66 3.57 4.95
CA PRO A 410 32.37 2.57 4.16
C PRO A 410 32.23 1.17 4.79
N GLY A 411 31.91 0.16 3.97
CA GLY A 411 31.66 -1.21 4.37
C GLY A 411 30.18 -1.56 4.60
N ASP A 412 29.29 -0.56 4.65
CA ASP A 412 27.86 -0.82 4.77
C ASP A 412 27.29 -1.43 3.49
N VAL A 413 26.29 -2.30 3.65
CA VAL A 413 25.58 -2.93 2.53
C VAL A 413 24.17 -2.38 2.45
N VAL A 414 23.82 -1.84 1.28
CA VAL A 414 22.50 -1.29 0.98
C VAL A 414 21.77 -2.20 -0.02
N LEU A 415 20.76 -2.95 0.43
CA LEU A 415 19.91 -3.74 -0.48
C LEU A 415 18.81 -2.87 -1.07
N THR A 416 18.56 -2.98 -2.38
CA THR A 416 17.83 -1.96 -3.17
C THR A 416 16.36 -2.30 -3.48
N GLY A 417 15.81 -3.36 -2.88
CA GLY A 417 14.44 -3.83 -3.13
C GLY A 417 14.36 -4.98 -4.13
N THR A 418 13.23 -5.67 -4.12
CA THR A 418 13.04 -6.94 -4.82
C THR A 418 12.03 -6.83 -5.97
N PRO A 419 12.25 -7.53 -7.10
CA PRO A 419 11.27 -7.59 -8.16
C PRO A 419 10.01 -8.37 -7.75
N LYS A 420 9.02 -8.39 -8.63
CA LYS A 420 7.80 -9.20 -8.43
C LYS A 420 8.15 -10.69 -8.29
N GLY A 421 7.21 -11.48 -7.80
CA GLY A 421 7.38 -12.94 -7.68
C GLY A 421 7.93 -13.41 -6.33
N VAL A 422 7.93 -12.53 -5.32
CA VAL A 422 8.14 -12.90 -3.91
C VAL A 422 7.19 -14.04 -3.53
N GLY A 423 7.73 -15.07 -2.90
CA GLY A 423 6.97 -16.26 -2.57
C GLY A 423 7.62 -17.09 -1.47
N PRO A 424 6.93 -18.16 -1.03
CA PRO A 424 7.42 -19.02 0.02
C PRO A 424 8.51 -19.97 -0.46
N VAL A 425 9.44 -20.32 0.43
CA VAL A 425 10.38 -21.44 0.30
C VAL A 425 10.23 -22.35 1.53
N LYS A 426 10.36 -23.66 1.31
CA LYS A 426 10.18 -24.69 2.35
C LYS A 426 11.51 -25.30 2.77
N VAL A 427 11.53 -25.85 3.98
CA VAL A 427 12.63 -26.70 4.45
C VAL A 427 12.82 -27.88 3.49
N GLY A 428 14.08 -28.12 3.13
CA GLY A 428 14.49 -29.14 2.16
C GLY A 428 14.58 -28.64 0.71
N GLU A 429 14.14 -27.43 0.42
CA GLU A 429 14.29 -26.83 -0.92
C GLU A 429 15.63 -26.10 -1.06
N LYS A 430 16.10 -26.01 -2.31
CA LYS A 430 17.33 -25.29 -2.68
C LYS A 430 16.98 -24.02 -3.45
N MET A 431 17.60 -22.91 -3.05
CA MET A 431 17.50 -21.63 -3.73
C MET A 431 18.76 -21.36 -4.53
N LYS A 432 18.59 -20.95 -5.79
CA LYS A 432 19.68 -20.41 -6.62
C LYS A 432 19.33 -19.01 -7.07
N ALA A 433 20.25 -18.07 -6.93
CA ALA A 433 20.07 -16.69 -7.38
C ALA A 433 21.35 -16.18 -8.05
N GLY A 434 21.20 -15.14 -8.86
CA GLY A 434 22.32 -14.55 -9.56
C GLY A 434 21.96 -13.27 -10.28
N ILE A 435 22.94 -12.78 -11.04
CA ILE A 435 22.85 -11.54 -11.80
C ILE A 435 23.46 -11.73 -13.19
N ARG A 436 22.83 -11.12 -14.19
CA ARG A 436 23.34 -11.06 -15.56
C ARG A 436 23.51 -9.61 -15.99
N VAL A 437 24.59 -9.34 -16.71
CA VAL A 437 24.87 -8.03 -17.34
C VAL A 437 25.15 -8.31 -18.80
N ASP A 438 24.46 -7.61 -19.71
CA ASP A 438 24.54 -7.83 -21.16
C ASP A 438 24.29 -9.30 -21.57
N GLY A 439 23.43 -10.00 -20.85
CA GLY A 439 23.11 -11.42 -21.07
C GLY A 439 24.17 -12.40 -20.54
N VAL A 440 25.28 -11.91 -19.99
CA VAL A 440 26.35 -12.74 -19.40
C VAL A 440 26.13 -12.84 -17.90
N GLU A 441 26.12 -14.07 -17.39
CA GLU A 441 26.01 -14.35 -15.97
C GLU A 441 27.34 -14.10 -15.24
N LEU A 442 27.28 -13.40 -14.10
CA LEU A 442 28.46 -13.12 -13.29
C LEU A 442 28.64 -14.20 -12.21
N GLU A 443 29.77 -14.93 -12.27
CA GLU A 443 30.09 -16.01 -11.33
C GLU A 443 30.14 -15.54 -9.86
N GLU A 444 30.63 -14.32 -9.60
CA GLU A 444 30.69 -13.78 -8.25
C GLU A 444 29.29 -13.52 -7.64
N GLY A 445 28.30 -13.27 -8.50
CA GLY A 445 26.92 -13.02 -8.08
C GLY A 445 26.12 -14.29 -7.78
N LYS A 446 26.68 -15.48 -8.03
CA LYS A 446 25.96 -16.74 -7.82
C LYS A 446 25.75 -17.05 -6.34
N ILE A 447 24.52 -17.40 -6.03
CA ILE A 447 24.09 -17.97 -4.75
C ILE A 447 23.50 -19.35 -5.06
N ASP A 448 23.94 -20.34 -4.29
CA ASP A 448 23.35 -21.68 -4.24
C ASP A 448 23.30 -22.07 -2.76
N VAL A 449 22.09 -22.17 -2.21
CA VAL A 449 21.88 -22.37 -0.77
C VAL A 449 20.69 -23.27 -0.48
N ASP A 450 20.89 -24.20 0.44
CA ASP A 450 19.83 -25.08 0.94
C ASP A 450 19.04 -24.41 2.05
N VAL A 451 17.75 -24.75 2.18
CA VAL A 451 16.91 -24.31 3.29
C VAL A 451 16.74 -25.46 4.28
N THR A 452 17.14 -25.24 5.53
CA THR A 452 17.02 -26.23 6.61
C THR A 452 16.20 -25.68 7.76
N GLU A 453 15.60 -26.55 8.58
CA GLU A 453 14.93 -26.09 9.79
C GLU A 453 15.96 -25.56 10.81
N ARG A 454 15.68 -24.41 11.42
CA ARG A 454 16.54 -23.82 12.45
C ARG A 454 16.57 -24.72 13.69
N PRO A 455 17.75 -25.13 14.17
CA PRO A 455 17.87 -25.80 15.45
C PRO A 455 17.60 -24.79 16.58
N GLY A 456 16.80 -25.19 17.56
CA GLY A 456 16.54 -24.39 18.76
C GLY A 456 15.11 -24.47 19.29
N PRO A 457 14.87 -23.82 20.45
CA PRO A 457 13.57 -23.85 21.12
C PRO A 457 12.56 -22.85 20.54
N TRP A 458 13.02 -21.87 19.76
CA TRP A 458 12.14 -20.82 19.23
C TRP A 458 11.18 -21.40 18.17
N ALA A 459 9.90 -21.10 18.32
CA ALA A 459 8.86 -21.44 17.35
C ALA A 459 7.81 -20.34 17.31
N PHE A 460 7.36 -20.00 16.11
CA PHE A 460 6.29 -19.04 15.92
C PHE A 460 4.94 -19.68 16.19
N LYS A 461 4.09 -18.98 16.95
CA LYS A 461 2.68 -19.27 17.15
C LYS A 461 1.94 -17.95 17.08
N GLU A 462 0.93 -17.85 16.23
CA GLU A 462 0.11 -16.65 16.11
C GLU A 462 -0.57 -16.35 17.46
N THR A 463 -0.55 -15.08 17.87
CA THR A 463 -1.13 -14.61 19.14
C THR A 463 -2.21 -13.56 18.97
#